data_AF-A0A660Z2D7-F1
#
_entry.id   AF-A0A660Z2D7-F1
#
_cell.length_a   1.000
_cell.length_b   1.000
_cell.length_c   1.000
_cell.angle_alpha   90.00
_cell.angle_beta   90.00
_cell.angle_gamma   90.00
#
_symmetry.space_group_name_H-M   'P 1'
#
loop_
_entity.id
_entity.type
_entity.pdbx_description
1 polymer ?
#
loop_
_entity_poly.entity_id
_entity_poly.type
_entity_poly.pdbx_seq_one_letter_code
_entity_poly.pdbx_strand_id
1 'polypeptide(L)'
;MIIATDYSVQYKSSSGFGIPYHNSASVELINLLGEVAFNNNETSVISILNMAAKTEALTLWNLMQRVKTSSKQSIYDKLYELIPHPDEISSSDILRLDKDKLLLWLEEIEWQM
;
A
#
# COMPACT_ATOMS: atom_id res chain seq x y z
N MET A 1 16.23 0.09 -13.57
CA MET A 1 14.87 0.32 -13.06
C MET A 1 14.21 -1.04 -12.98
N ILE A 2 14.09 -1.60 -11.77
CA ILE A 2 13.23 -2.75 -11.54
C ILE A 2 11.82 -2.16 -11.44
N ILE A 3 10.86 -2.72 -12.16
CA ILE A 3 9.46 -2.31 -12.09
C ILE A 3 8.76 -3.48 -11.42
N ALA A 4 7.96 -3.23 -10.38
CA ALA A 4 7.13 -4.26 -9.79
C ALA A 4 6.29 -4.96 -10.88
N THR A 5 6.59 -6.22 -11.18
CA THR A 5 5.83 -7.04 -12.14
C THR A 5 4.70 -7.77 -11.44
N ASP A 6 3.73 -8.25 -12.21
CA ASP A 6 2.60 -9.04 -11.69
C ASP A 6 1.65 -8.30 -10.76
N TYR A 7 1.48 -6.99 -10.97
CA TYR A 7 0.43 -6.20 -10.32
C TYR A 7 -0.68 -5.82 -11.29
N SER A 8 -1.90 -5.83 -10.76
CA SER A 8 -3.11 -5.36 -11.42
C SER A 8 -3.76 -4.24 -10.62
N VAL A 9 -4.64 -3.47 -11.26
CA VAL A 9 -5.41 -2.41 -10.60
C VAL A 9 -6.84 -2.41 -11.12
N GLN A 10 -7.81 -2.19 -10.23
CA GLN A 10 -9.20 -1.98 -10.62
C GLN A 10 -9.37 -0.55 -11.16
N TYR A 11 -10.23 -0.37 -12.16
CA TYR A 11 -10.60 0.94 -12.69
C TYR A 11 -12.11 1.13 -12.66
N LYS A 12 -12.57 2.26 -12.14
CA LYS A 12 -13.97 2.71 -12.24
C LYS A 12 -14.02 4.07 -12.92
N SER A 13 -14.85 4.21 -13.95
CA SER A 13 -14.96 5.47 -14.71
C SER A 13 -15.32 6.70 -13.85
N SER A 14 -16.08 6.50 -12.77
CA SER A 14 -16.46 7.55 -11.82
C SER A 14 -15.35 7.97 -10.85
N SER A 15 -14.34 7.12 -10.64
CA SER A 15 -13.42 7.23 -9.50
C SER A 15 -11.94 7.06 -9.87
N GLY A 16 -11.64 6.65 -11.10
CA GLY A 16 -10.29 6.41 -11.59
C GLY A 16 -9.72 5.05 -11.19
N PHE A 17 -8.40 5.00 -11.03
CA PHE A 17 -7.66 3.81 -10.62
C PHE A 17 -7.79 3.55 -9.11
N GLY A 18 -7.96 2.27 -8.76
CA GLY A 18 -7.96 1.80 -7.39
C GLY A 18 -6.55 1.63 -6.82
N ILE A 19 -6.45 0.77 -5.81
CA ILE A 19 -5.18 0.39 -5.19
C ILE A 19 -4.60 -0.80 -5.97
N PRO A 20 -3.31 -0.79 -6.37
CA PRO A 20 -2.68 -1.92 -7.03
C PRO A 20 -2.62 -3.12 -6.10
N TYR A 21 -2.73 -4.33 -6.66
CA TYR A 21 -2.61 -5.60 -5.94
C TYR A 21 -1.83 -6.61 -6.77
N HIS A 22 -1.12 -7.51 -6.10
CA HIS A 22 -0.39 -8.58 -6.78
C HIS A 22 -1.38 -9.56 -7.45
N ASN A 23 -1.01 -10.13 -8.59
CA ASN A 23 -1.89 -11.00 -9.39
C ASN A 23 -2.27 -12.30 -8.67
N SER A 24 -1.52 -12.69 -7.64
CA SER A 24 -1.85 -13.82 -6.77
C SER A 24 -2.76 -13.44 -5.59
N ALA A 25 -3.14 -12.17 -5.44
CA ALA A 25 -3.99 -11.72 -4.35
C ALA A 25 -5.34 -12.44 -4.37
N SER A 26 -5.86 -12.75 -3.19
CA SER A 26 -7.16 -13.40 -3.08
C SER A 26 -8.28 -12.45 -3.53
N VAL A 27 -9.38 -13.01 -4.02
CA VAL A 27 -10.58 -12.24 -4.40
C VAL A 27 -11.10 -11.41 -3.21
N GLU A 28 -11.00 -11.95 -2.00
CA GLU A 28 -11.38 -11.25 -0.77
C GLU A 28 -10.52 -10.00 -0.54
N LEU A 29 -9.20 -10.10 -0.65
CA LEU A 29 -8.30 -8.95 -0.52
C LEU A 29 -8.60 -7.89 -1.59
N ILE A 30 -8.79 -8.31 -2.84
CA ILE A 30 -9.12 -7.41 -3.96
C ILE A 30 -10.42 -6.65 -3.69
N ASN A 31 -11.44 -7.32 -3.14
CA ASN A 31 -12.71 -6.68 -2.79
C ASN A 31 -12.54 -5.65 -1.66
N LEU A 32 -11.78 -5.99 -0.61
CA LEU A 32 -11.49 -5.05 0.48
C LEU A 32 -10.74 -3.80 0.01
N LEU A 33 -9.78 -3.96 -0.91
CA LEU A 33 -9.08 -2.84 -1.53
C LEU A 33 -10.03 -1.96 -2.35
N GLY A 34 -10.98 -2.58 -3.08
CA GLY A 34 -12.03 -1.87 -3.79
C GLY A 34 -12.94 -1.04 -2.88
N GLU A 35 -13.28 -1.55 -1.70
CA GLU A 35 -14.07 -0.82 -0.69
C GLU A 35 -13.34 0.43 -0.18
N VAL A 36 -12.03 0.34 0.05
CA VAL A 36 -11.24 1.53 0.42
C VAL A 36 -11.15 2.49 -0.76
N ALA A 37 -10.76 1.99 -1.94
CA ALA A 37 -10.44 2.83 -3.10
C ALA A 37 -11.65 3.57 -3.68
N PHE A 38 -12.83 2.96 -3.66
CA PHE A 38 -14.01 3.50 -4.36
C PHE A 38 -15.14 3.92 -3.43
N ASN A 39 -15.20 3.40 -2.21
CA ASN A 39 -16.27 3.70 -1.26
C ASN A 39 -15.76 4.45 -0.01
N ASN A 40 -14.46 4.76 0.08
CA ASN A 40 -13.81 5.37 1.24
C ASN A 40 -14.05 4.62 2.56
N ASN A 41 -14.21 3.30 2.48
CA ASN A 41 -14.51 2.47 3.63
C ASN A 41 -13.24 2.03 4.36
N GLU A 42 -12.75 2.87 5.25
CA GLU A 42 -11.54 2.57 6.02
C GLU A 42 -11.69 1.45 7.05
N THR A 43 -12.90 0.98 7.36
CA THR A 43 -13.06 -0.17 8.27
C THR A 43 -12.44 -1.44 7.70
N SER A 44 -12.28 -1.51 6.37
CA SER A 44 -11.62 -2.62 5.66
C SER A 44 -10.10 -2.67 5.88
N VAL A 45 -9.48 -1.59 6.37
CA VAL A 45 -8.01 -1.51 6.50
C VAL A 45 -7.47 -2.61 7.41
N ILE A 46 -8.08 -2.85 8.57
CA ILE A 46 -7.63 -3.88 9.51
C ILE A 46 -7.62 -5.26 8.85
N SER A 47 -8.67 -5.60 8.09
CA SER A 47 -8.75 -6.86 7.36
C SER A 47 -7.67 -6.97 6.28
N ILE A 48 -7.39 -5.87 5.55
CA ILE A 48 -6.29 -5.82 4.58
C ILE A 48 -4.95 -6.09 5.25
N LEU A 49 -4.67 -5.44 6.39
CA LEU A 49 -3.41 -5.62 7.13
C LEU A 49 -3.22 -7.06 7.62
N ASN A 50 -4.30 -7.73 8.02
CA ASN A 50 -4.25 -9.13 8.47
C ASN A 50 -3.98 -10.12 7.32
N MET A 51 -4.31 -9.75 6.09
CA MET A 51 -4.10 -10.58 4.89
C MET A 51 -2.78 -10.25 4.18
N ALA A 52 -2.15 -9.12 4.49
CA ALA A 52 -0.97 -8.64 3.80
C ALA A 52 0.26 -9.51 4.10
N ALA A 53 0.87 -10.01 3.04
CA ALA A 53 2.20 -10.62 3.06
C ALA A 53 3.20 -9.69 2.34
N LYS A 54 4.45 -10.14 2.19
CA LYS A 54 5.49 -9.36 1.50
C LYS A 54 5.08 -8.96 0.07
N THR A 55 4.30 -9.80 -0.62
CA THR A 55 3.71 -9.53 -1.94
C THR A 55 2.73 -8.36 -1.97
N GLU A 56 2.26 -7.88 -0.82
CA GLU A 56 1.36 -6.74 -0.70
C GLU A 56 2.11 -5.46 -0.29
N ALA A 57 3.44 -5.44 -0.26
CA ALA A 57 4.18 -4.24 0.13
C ALA A 57 3.86 -3.02 -0.73
N LEU A 58 3.80 -3.18 -2.06
CA LEU A 58 3.38 -2.10 -2.97
C LEU A 58 1.92 -1.68 -2.75
N THR A 59 1.05 -2.66 -2.48
CA THR A 59 -0.37 -2.43 -2.12
C THR A 59 -0.48 -1.54 -0.89
N LEU A 60 0.27 -1.86 0.18
CA LEU A 60 0.26 -1.10 1.44
C LEU A 60 0.88 0.29 1.28
N TRP A 61 1.98 0.40 0.52
CA TRP A 61 2.60 1.69 0.20
C TRP A 61 1.63 2.62 -0.52
N ASN A 62 0.85 2.10 -1.48
CA ASN A 62 -0.19 2.87 -2.16
C ASN A 62 -1.37 3.18 -1.23
N LEU A 63 -1.86 2.20 -0.47
CA LEU A 63 -2.98 2.33 0.46
C LEU A 63 -2.75 3.44 1.49
N MET A 64 -1.54 3.55 2.06
CA MET A 64 -1.18 4.58 3.03
C MET A 64 -1.38 6.02 2.51
N GLN A 65 -1.20 6.22 1.20
CA GLN A 65 -1.38 7.52 0.55
C GLN A 65 -2.86 7.84 0.28
N ARG A 66 -3.76 6.86 0.41
CA ARG A 66 -5.19 6.98 0.11
C ARG A 66 -6.06 7.19 1.35
N VAL A 67 -5.63 6.70 2.51
CA VAL A 67 -6.43 6.72 3.74
C VAL A 67 -6.23 7.99 4.58
N LYS A 68 -7.13 8.23 5.52
CA LYS A 68 -6.98 9.27 6.56
C LYS A 68 -5.87 8.94 7.55
N THR A 69 -5.43 9.97 8.26
CA THR A 69 -4.33 9.93 9.23
C THR A 69 -4.48 8.85 10.31
N SER A 70 -5.71 8.54 10.75
CA SER A 70 -5.95 7.51 11.79
C SER A 70 -5.50 6.11 11.39
N SER A 71 -5.56 5.78 10.09
CA SER A 71 -5.24 4.45 9.56
C SER A 71 -3.78 4.34 9.09
N LYS A 72 -3.12 5.48 8.84
CA LYS A 72 -1.75 5.54 8.31
C LYS A 72 -0.73 4.85 9.20
N GLN A 73 -0.83 5.01 10.52
CA GLN A 73 0.13 4.42 11.45
C GLN A 73 0.14 2.89 11.34
N SER A 74 -1.03 2.25 11.36
CA SER A 74 -1.12 0.79 11.28
C SER A 74 -0.66 0.25 9.92
N ILE A 75 -0.89 0.98 8.83
CA ILE A 75 -0.37 0.60 7.51
C ILE A 75 1.15 0.75 7.46
N TYR A 76 1.68 1.85 7.99
CA TYR A 76 3.12 2.07 8.11
C TYR A 76 3.77 0.93 8.91
N ASP A 77 3.24 0.62 10.10
CA ASP A 77 3.81 -0.41 10.99
C ASP A 77 3.85 -1.77 10.28
N LYS A 78 2.76 -2.14 9.58
CA LYS A 78 2.70 -3.39 8.84
C LYS A 78 3.63 -3.40 7.63
N LEU A 79 3.71 -2.31 6.87
CA LEU A 79 4.63 -2.21 5.74
C LEU A 79 6.09 -2.30 6.21
N TYR A 80 6.44 -1.62 7.31
CA TYR A 80 7.76 -1.66 7.91
C TYR A 80 8.14 -3.04 8.44
N GLU A 81 7.18 -3.77 9.02
CA GLU A 81 7.35 -5.18 9.42
C GLU A 81 7.72 -6.07 8.22
N LEU A 82 7.10 -5.82 7.05
CA LEU A 82 7.29 -6.63 5.85
C LEU A 82 8.55 -6.25 5.07
N ILE A 83 8.77 -4.94 4.89
CA ILE A 83 9.90 -4.34 4.17
C ILE A 83 10.29 -3.05 4.90
N PRO A 84 11.29 -3.08 5.79
CA PRO A 84 11.81 -1.89 6.43
C PRO A 84 12.30 -0.88 5.39
N HIS A 85 12.06 0.41 5.64
CA HIS A 85 12.66 1.45 4.81
C HIS A 85 14.15 1.65 5.15
N PRO A 86 14.97 2.22 4.25
CA PRO A 86 16.35 2.60 4.53
C PRO A 86 16.52 3.52 5.76
N ASP A 87 17.68 3.49 6.40
CA ASP A 87 18.00 4.24 7.64
C ASP A 87 17.90 5.77 7.48
N GLU A 88 18.02 6.26 6.25
CA GLU A 88 17.91 7.69 5.89
C GLU A 88 16.46 8.22 5.84
N ILE A 89 15.49 7.34 6.07
CA ILE A 89 14.07 7.64 6.17
C ILE A 89 13.65 7.53 7.63
N SER A 90 12.82 8.46 8.11
CA SER A 90 12.15 8.32 9.41
C SER A 90 10.68 7.97 9.26
N SER A 91 10.10 7.33 10.28
CA SER A 91 8.66 7.09 10.34
C SER A 91 7.84 8.37 10.16
N SER A 92 8.33 9.49 10.70
CA SER A 92 7.66 10.79 10.61
C SER A 92 7.60 11.35 9.18
N ASP A 93 8.63 11.09 8.37
CA ASP A 93 8.66 11.51 6.96
C ASP A 93 7.56 10.78 6.19
N ILE A 94 7.46 9.47 6.40
CA ILE A 94 6.48 8.63 5.72
C ILE A 94 5.06 8.96 6.16
N LEU A 95 4.81 9.12 7.47
CA LEU A 95 3.47 9.44 7.97
C LEU A 95 2.98 10.82 7.49
N ARG A 96 3.91 11.75 7.22
CA ARG A 96 3.63 13.05 6.58
C ARG A 96 3.48 12.99 5.06
N LEU A 97 3.67 11.81 4.46
CA LEU A 97 3.69 11.58 3.02
C LEU A 97 4.74 12.46 2.31
N ASP A 98 5.94 12.57 2.88
CA ASP A 98 7.06 13.18 2.19
C ASP A 98 7.34 12.41 0.89
N LYS A 99 7.25 13.10 -0.25
CA LYS A 99 7.24 12.46 -1.57
C LYS A 99 8.58 11.82 -1.91
N ASP A 100 9.67 12.48 -1.56
CA ASP A 100 11.01 11.99 -1.90
C ASP A 100 11.34 10.77 -1.05
N LYS A 101 10.94 10.80 0.24
CA LYS A 101 11.10 9.66 1.15
C LYS A 101 10.18 8.49 0.79
N LEU A 102 8.94 8.76 0.36
CA LEU A 102 8.05 7.72 -0.15
C LEU A 102 8.60 7.05 -1.40
N LEU A 103 9.23 7.81 -2.32
CA LEU A 103 9.85 7.27 -3.52
C LEU A 103 11.04 6.37 -3.17
N LEU A 104 11.91 6.80 -2.26
CA LEU A 104 13.04 5.98 -1.80
C LEU A 104 12.57 4.65 -1.17
N TRP A 105 11.48 4.67 -0.39
CA TRP A 105 10.92 3.43 0.14
C TRP A 105 10.28 2.57 -0.97
N LEU A 106 9.66 3.18 -1.97
CA LEU A 106 9.14 2.45 -3.13
C LEU A 106 10.27 1.72 -3.88
N GLU A 107 11.41 2.38 -4.09
CA GLU A 107 12.58 1.76 -4.72
C GLU A 107 13.12 0.57 -3.91
N GLU A 108 13.16 0.68 -2.58
CA GLU A 108 13.51 -0.44 -1.70
C GLU A 108 12.50 -1.61 -1.79
N ILE A 109 11.20 -1.30 -1.84
CA ILE A 109 10.15 -2.30 -2.05
C ILE A 109 10.36 -3.02 -3.39
N GLU A 110 10.58 -2.28 -4.47
CA GLU A 110 10.84 -2.82 -5.81
C GLU A 110 12.12 -3.66 -5.86
N TRP A 111 13.15 -3.31 -5.10
CA TRP A 111 14.39 -4.08 -5.01
C TRP A 111 14.23 -5.43 -4.33
N GLN A 112 13.25 -5.56 -3.43
CA GLN A 112 13.02 -6.76 -2.62
C GLN A 112 11.98 -7.74 -3.19
N MET A 113 11.41 -7.44 -4.36
CA MET A 113 10.39 -8.24 -5.05
C MET A 113 10.97 -9.08 -6.18
#